data_AF-A0A937DKU3-F1
#
_entry.id   AF-A0A937DKU3-F1
#
_cell.length_a   1.000
_cell.length_b   1.000
_cell.length_c   1.000
_cell.angle_alpha   90.00
_cell.angle_beta   90.00
_cell.angle_gamma   90.00
#
_symmetry.space_group_name_H-M   'P 1'
#
loop_
_entity.id
_entity.type
_entity.pdbx_description
1 polymer ?
#
loop_
_entity_poly.entity_id
_entity_poly.type
_entity_poly.pdbx_seq_one_letter_code
_entity_poly.pdbx_strand_id
1 'polypeptide(L)'
;MESGAVEHALERLGQRLSFRTEVELLLVGGAAGMLTGVLPAGRTTTDCDVMVYAPEDATWAVESAAAEVAKDLGLPPTWLNSQVQIRRDVLPDDWQSRRVWVGSWG
;
A
#
# COMPACT_ATOMS: atom_id res chain seq x y z
N MET A 1 15.11 -4.92 13.68
CA MET A 1 13.93 -5.77 13.45
C MET A 1 13.92 -6.08 11.97
N GLU A 2 13.78 -7.36 11.59
CA GLU A 2 13.56 -7.68 10.18
C GLU A 2 12.22 -7.07 9.78
N SER A 3 12.23 -6.22 8.75
CA SER A 3 11.00 -5.66 8.18
C SER A 3 10.14 -6.78 7.63
N GLY A 4 8.83 -6.74 7.93
CA GLY A 4 7.88 -7.71 7.37
C GLY A 4 7.87 -7.66 5.84
N ALA A 5 7.42 -8.74 5.19
CA ALA A 5 7.43 -8.82 3.72
C ALA A 5 6.71 -7.63 3.03
N VAL A 6 5.63 -7.14 3.64
CA VAL A 6 4.90 -5.94 3.19
C VAL A 6 5.77 -4.68 3.30
N GLU A 7 6.41 -4.44 4.44
CA GLU A 7 7.28 -3.27 4.63
C GLU A 7 8.46 -3.30 3.66
N HIS A 8 9.03 -4.49 3.40
CA HIS A 8 10.09 -4.63 2.41
C HIS A 8 9.60 -4.30 0.98
N ALA A 9 8.41 -4.74 0.60
CA ALA A 9 7.84 -4.42 -0.71
C ALA A 9 7.52 -2.92 -0.84
N LEU A 10 6.99 -2.29 0.22
CA LEU A 10 6.71 -0.84 0.27
C LEU A 10 8.00 -0.01 0.20
N GLU A 11 9.07 -0.43 0.89
CA GLU A 11 10.40 0.19 0.78
C GLU A 11 10.91 0.15 -0.66
N ARG A 12 10.81 -1.02 -1.31
CA ARG A 12 11.25 -1.18 -2.71
C ARG A 12 10.41 -0.40 -3.71
N LEU A 13 9.13 -0.19 -3.39
CA LEU A 13 8.21 0.66 -4.14
C LEU A 13 8.60 2.13 -4.01
N GLY A 14 8.78 2.63 -2.78
CA GLY A 14 9.20 4.01 -2.52
C GLY A 14 10.50 4.36 -3.24
N GLN A 15 11.50 3.48 -3.19
CA GLN A 15 12.78 3.65 -3.90
C GLN A 15 12.66 3.68 -5.43
N ARG A 16 11.63 3.06 -6.01
CA ARG A 16 11.38 3.04 -7.47
C ARG A 16 10.44 4.14 -7.93
N LEU A 17 9.62 4.65 -7.02
CA LEU A 17 8.62 5.63 -7.35
C LEU A 17 9.31 6.94 -7.76
N SER A 18 9.17 7.30 -9.03
CA SER A 18 9.54 8.61 -9.53
C SER A 18 8.28 9.42 -9.75
N PHE A 19 8.05 10.38 -8.87
CA PHE A 19 6.91 11.29 -8.97
C PHE A 19 7.30 12.70 -8.51
N ARG A 20 6.57 13.71 -8.99
CA ARG A 20 6.90 15.14 -8.80
C ARG A 20 6.75 15.64 -7.36
N THR A 21 6.03 14.90 -6.52
CA THR A 21 5.73 15.23 -5.12
C THR A 21 5.64 13.93 -4.31
N GLU A 22 5.56 14.07 -2.99
CA GLU A 22 5.18 12.96 -2.11
C GLU A 22 3.83 12.35 -2.53
N VAL A 23 3.70 11.03 -2.36
CA VAL A 23 2.50 10.26 -2.69
C VAL A 23 2.04 9.53 -1.43
N GLU A 24 0.81 9.78 -1.00
CA GLU A 24 0.17 9.03 0.07
C GLU A 24 -0.67 7.88 -0.49
N LEU A 25 -0.57 6.71 0.15
CA LEU A 25 -1.41 5.55 -0.12
C LEU A 25 -2.31 5.28 1.09
N LEU A 26 -3.62 5.17 0.89
CA LEU A 26 -4.51 4.62 1.91
C LEU A 26 -4.59 3.11 1.75
N LEU A 27 -3.97 2.38 2.68
CA LEU A 27 -4.10 0.93 2.76
C LEU A 27 -5.33 0.51 3.57
N VAL A 28 -5.99 -0.55 3.13
CA VAL A 28 -7.05 -1.24 3.87
C VAL A 28 -6.76 -2.74 3.95
N GLY A 29 -7.60 -3.50 4.65
CA GLY A 29 -7.51 -4.95 4.68
C GLY A 29 -6.35 -5.49 5.51
N GLY A 30 -5.79 -6.63 5.08
CA GLY A 30 -4.82 -7.42 5.84
C GLY A 30 -3.50 -6.69 6.10
N ALA A 31 -2.91 -6.10 5.06
CA ALA A 31 -1.67 -5.33 5.20
C ALA A 31 -1.84 -4.15 6.16
N ALA A 32 -2.93 -3.39 6.05
CA ALA A 32 -3.21 -2.29 6.98
C ALA A 32 -3.35 -2.78 8.43
N GLY A 33 -4.05 -3.89 8.64
CA GLY A 33 -4.20 -4.51 9.96
C GLY A 33 -2.88 -5.02 10.54
N MET A 34 -1.96 -5.52 9.72
CA MET A 34 -0.64 -5.95 10.15
C MET A 34 0.28 -4.76 10.47
N LEU A 35 0.36 -3.76 9.59
CA LEU A 35 1.19 -2.56 9.78
C LEU A 35 0.78 -1.73 11.00
N THR A 36 -0.51 -1.77 11.37
CA THR A 36 -1.03 -1.09 12.57
C THR A 36 -1.00 -1.95 13.84
N GLY A 37 -0.65 -3.24 13.73
CA GLY A 37 -0.68 -4.17 14.86
C GLY A 37 -2.08 -4.59 15.33
N VAL A 38 -3.13 -4.24 14.59
CA VAL A 38 -4.52 -4.69 14.86
C VAL A 38 -4.67 -6.20 14.64
N LEU A 39 -3.96 -6.74 13.64
CA LEU A 39 -3.89 -8.18 13.39
C LEU A 39 -2.69 -8.81 14.11
N PRO A 40 -2.81 -10.06 14.59
CA PRO A 40 -1.71 -10.74 15.28
C PRO A 40 -0.47 -10.91 14.39
N ALA A 41 0.72 -10.86 14.99
CA ALA A 41 2.00 -11.02 14.28
C ALA A 41 2.16 -12.37 13.56
N GLY A 42 1.37 -13.39 13.91
CA GLY A 42 1.34 -14.69 13.21
C GLY A 42 0.54 -14.68 11.90
N ARG A 43 -0.20 -13.59 11.60
CA ARG A 43 -0.87 -13.42 10.31
C ARG A 43 0.17 -13.08 9.24
N THR A 44 0.03 -13.70 8.08
CA THR A 44 0.85 -13.40 6.91
C THR A 44 -0.02 -12.89 5.75
N THR A 45 0.47 -11.85 5.09
CA THR A 45 0.03 -11.34 3.79
C THR A 45 1.26 -10.73 3.11
N THR A 46 1.27 -10.74 1.79
CA THR A 46 2.30 -10.06 0.99
C THR A 46 1.68 -9.07 0.01
N ASP A 47 0.36 -8.90 0.06
CA ASP A 47 -0.42 -8.03 -0.80
C ASP A 47 -1.05 -6.88 0.01
N CYS A 48 -1.23 -5.75 -0.65
CA CYS A 48 -1.71 -4.49 -0.12
C CYS A 48 -2.91 -4.05 -0.95
N ASP A 49 -4.03 -3.80 -0.29
CA ASP A 49 -5.21 -3.21 -0.91
C ASP A 49 -5.14 -1.68 -0.80
N VAL A 50 -5.01 -0.99 -1.94
CA VAL A 50 -4.89 0.48 -2.01
C VAL A 50 -6.23 1.10 -2.33
N MET A 51 -6.81 1.75 -1.33
CA MET A 51 -8.12 2.40 -1.39
C MET A 51 -8.06 3.85 -1.91
N VAL A 52 -6.94 4.54 -1.75
CA VAL A 52 -6.73 5.90 -2.27
C VAL A 52 -5.27 6.10 -2.64
N TYR A 53 -5.03 6.71 -3.81
CA TYR A 53 -3.78 7.36 -4.18
C TYR A 53 -3.95 8.87 -4.00
N ALA A 54 -3.01 9.54 -3.34
CA ALA A 54 -2.99 11.00 -3.25
C ALA A 54 -1.60 11.54 -3.57
N PRO A 55 -1.43 12.39 -4.60
CA PRO A 55 -2.48 12.86 -5.50
C PRO A 55 -2.98 11.76 -6.45
N GLU A 56 -4.20 11.90 -6.97
CA GLU A 56 -4.85 10.87 -7.82
C GLU A 56 -4.07 10.58 -9.12
N ASP A 57 -3.38 11.60 -9.66
CA ASP A 57 -2.54 11.48 -10.85
C ASP A 57 -1.24 10.69 -10.62
N ALA A 58 -0.93 10.31 -9.37
CA ALA A 58 0.17 9.40 -9.05
C ALA A 58 -0.12 7.94 -9.40
N THR A 59 -1.38 7.56 -9.65
CA THR A 59 -1.82 6.16 -9.83
C THR A 59 -0.95 5.40 -10.82
N TRP A 60 -0.73 5.94 -12.03
CA TRP A 60 0.05 5.25 -13.06
C TRP A 60 1.52 5.06 -12.67
N ALA A 61 2.12 6.07 -12.02
CA ALA A 61 3.51 6.00 -11.56
C ALA A 61 3.69 4.94 -10.47
N VAL A 62 2.75 4.89 -9.52
CA VAL A 62 2.75 3.89 -8.45
C VAL A 62 2.54 2.48 -8.99
N GLU A 63 1.54 2.28 -9.86
CA GLU A 63 1.27 0.95 -10.43
C GLU A 63 2.41 0.45 -11.32
N SER A 64 3.07 1.34 -12.07
CA SER A 64 4.25 1.00 -12.88
C SER A 64 5.42 0.57 -11.99
N ALA A 65 5.73 1.33 -10.94
CA ALA A 65 6.76 0.97 -9.97
C ALA A 65 6.43 -0.34 -9.23
N ALA A 66 5.16 -0.54 -8.87
CA ALA A 66 4.70 -1.77 -8.22
C ALA A 66 4.87 -3.01 -9.11
N ALA A 67 4.63 -2.87 -10.42
CA ALA A 67 4.85 -3.96 -11.38
C ALA A 67 6.33 -4.34 -11.49
N GLU A 68 7.26 -3.39 -11.36
CA GLU A 68 8.69 -3.67 -11.31
C GLU A 68 9.09 -4.35 -9.99
N VAL A 69 8.59 -3.86 -8.85
CA VAL A 69 8.79 -4.51 -7.54
C VAL A 69 8.29 -5.94 -7.56
N ALA A 70 7.14 -6.20 -8.18
CA ALA A 70 6.58 -7.54 -8.28
C ALA A 70 7.55 -8.52 -8.97
N LYS A 71 8.16 -8.08 -10.08
CA LYS A 71 9.16 -8.88 -10.80
C LYS A 71 10.42 -9.10 -9.97
N ASP A 72 10.92 -8.05 -9.33
CA ASP A 72 12.18 -8.10 -8.58
C ASP A 72 12.10 -8.96 -7.32
N LEU A 73 10.93 -8.98 -6.67
CA LEU A 73 10.71 -9.72 -5.43
C LEU A 73 9.99 -11.06 -5.64
N GLY A 74 9.61 -11.39 -6.88
CA GLY A 74 8.83 -12.60 -7.18
C GLY A 74 7.42 -12.58 -6.58
N LEU A 75 6.83 -11.40 -6.41
CA LEU A 75 5.46 -11.24 -5.90
C LEU A 75 4.43 -11.39 -7.03
N PRO A 76 3.17 -11.71 -6.71
CA PRO A 76 2.08 -11.61 -7.68
C PRO A 76 2.00 -10.19 -8.27
N PRO A 77 1.66 -10.03 -9.57
CA PRO A 77 1.49 -8.69 -10.18
C PRO A 77 0.43 -7.83 -9.49
N THR A 78 -0.49 -8.46 -8.76
CA THR A 78 -1.58 -7.83 -8.00
C THR A 78 -1.22 -7.60 -6.53
N TRP A 79 0.06 -7.68 -6.15
CA TRP A 79 0.46 -7.45 -4.74
C TRP A 79 0.14 -6.03 -4.27
N LEU A 80 0.07 -5.04 -5.18
CA LEU A 80 -0.47 -3.71 -4.89
C LEU A 80 -1.79 -3.57 -5.65
N ASN A 81 -2.89 -3.86 -4.97
CA ASN A 81 -4.22 -3.99 -5.58
C ASN A 81 -5.05 -2.72 -5.41
N SER A 82 -5.27 -1.98 -6.49
CA SER A 82 -6.16 -0.80 -6.53
C SER A 82 -7.61 -1.12 -6.86
N GLN A 83 -7.97 -2.37 -7.20
CA GLN A 83 -9.35 -2.69 -7.59
C GLN A 83 -10.34 -2.50 -6.43
N VAL A 84 -9.86 -2.48 -5.18
CA VAL A 84 -10.71 -2.20 -4.01
C VAL A 84 -11.32 -0.79 -4.00
N GLN A 85 -10.79 0.15 -4.80
CA GLN A 85 -11.31 1.51 -4.91
C GLN A 85 -12.76 1.57 -5.37
N ILE A 86 -13.23 0.56 -6.11
CA ILE A 86 -14.63 0.44 -6.51
C ILE A 86 -15.59 0.33 -5.31
N ARG A 87 -15.05 -0.02 -4.14
CA ARG A 87 -15.79 -0.13 -2.87
C ARG A 87 -15.54 1.04 -1.94
N ARG A 88 -15.00 2.16 -2.41
CA ARG A 88 -14.77 3.35 -1.59
C ARG A 88 -16.07 3.87 -0.93
N ASP A 89 -17.22 3.59 -1.54
CA ASP A 89 -18.56 3.88 -1.03
C ASP A 89 -18.90 3.18 0.29
N VAL A 90 -18.18 2.11 0.65
CA VAL A 90 -18.40 1.39 1.91
C VAL A 90 -17.60 1.95 3.08
N LEU A 91 -16.70 2.88 2.82
CA LEU A 91 -16.00 3.58 3.89
C LEU A 91 -16.99 4.47 4.65
N PRO A 92 -16.88 4.56 5.98
CA PRO A 92 -17.64 5.53 6.76
C PRO A 92 -17.39 6.95 6.27
N ASP A 93 -18.40 7.83 6.31
CA ASP A 93 -18.30 9.23 5.84
C ASP A 93 -17.11 10.00 6.44
N ASP A 94 -16.66 9.60 7.63
CA ASP A 94 -15.56 10.20 8.38
C ASP A 94 -14.22 9.46 8.24
N TRP A 95 -14.05 8.55 7.27
CA TRP A 95 -12.85 7.71 7.18
C TRP A 95 -11.56 8.52 7.06
N GLN A 96 -11.58 9.71 6.45
CA GLN A 96 -10.42 10.58 6.27
C GLN A 96 -9.81 11.01 7.60
N SER A 97 -10.64 11.26 8.62
CA SER A 97 -10.20 11.67 9.97
C SER A 97 -9.80 10.47 10.83
N ARG A 98 -10.14 9.26 10.38
CA ARG A 98 -9.85 7.98 11.05
C ARG A 98 -8.60 7.28 10.51
N ARG A 99 -7.90 7.91 9.55
CA ARG A 99 -6.64 7.40 9.02
C ARG A 99 -5.60 7.33 10.13
N VAL A 100 -4.81 6.26 10.10
CA VAL A 100 -3.64 6.09 10.97
C VAL A 100 -2.40 6.11 10.08
N TRP A 101 -1.42 6.92 10.46
CA TRP A 101 -0.13 6.93 9.81
C TRP A 101 0.63 5.64 10.14
N VAL A 102 1.07 4.92 9.11
CA VAL A 102 1.76 3.61 9.27
C VAL A 102 3.24 3.65 8.90
N GLY A 103 3.68 4.62 8.08
CA GLY A 103 5.09 4.73 7.69
C GLY A 103 5.33 5.60 6.46
N SER A 104 6.59 5.99 6.27
CA SER A 104 7.16 6.56 5.03
C SER A 104 8.14 5.54 4.45
N TRP A 105 8.17 5.44 3.13
CA TRP A 105 9.09 4.56 2.40
C TRP A 105 9.63 5.31 1.18
N GLY A 106 10.95 5.34 1.01
CA GLY A 106 11.63 6.12 -0.04
C GLY A 106 11.92 7.55 0.37
#